data_AF-A0A920H4V4-F1
#
_entry.id   AF-A0A920H4V4-F1
#
_cell.length_a   1.000
_cell.length_b   1.000
_cell.length_c   1.000
_cell.angle_alpha   90.00
_cell.angle_beta   90.00
_cell.angle_gamma   90.00
#
_symmetry.space_group_name_H-M   'P 1'
#
loop_
_entity.id
_entity.type
_entity.pdbx_description
1 polymer ?
#
loop_
_entity_poly.entity_id
_entity_poly.type
_entity_poly.pdbx_seq_one_letter_code
_entity_poly.pdbx_strand_id
1 'polypeptide(L)'
;MIARGDLGVEIGDAQLPAVQKELITKARSKNKVVIIATQMMESMITNSIPTRAEVFDVANAVLDGTDAVMLSSETAMGDHPVQAVEAMGRICEGSEIENSAFLTNDIQKKSCLRTDEAIALACMQTAENIKAQAIAALTESGKTALWMSRVNHTIPIFALTTHIDTLRKVTLYRGYILLISKQ
;
A
#
# COMPACT_ATOMS: atom_id res chain seq x y z
N MET A 1 11.64 -2.84 -1.40
CA MET A 1 11.73 -2.18 -0.08
C MET A 1 12.63 -0.96 -0.25
N ILE A 2 12.27 0.16 0.36
CA ILE A 2 13.07 1.39 0.42
C ILE A 2 13.48 1.55 1.89
N ALA A 3 14.70 1.14 2.21
CA ALA A 3 15.27 1.28 3.55
C ALA A 3 15.90 2.67 3.68
N ARG A 4 15.19 3.58 4.33
CA ARG A 4 15.53 5.01 4.38
C ARG A 4 16.78 5.30 5.20
N GLY A 5 17.03 4.54 6.27
CA GLY A 5 18.26 4.65 7.05
C GLY A 5 19.51 4.41 6.19
N ASP A 6 19.57 3.25 5.53
CA ASP A 6 20.71 2.91 4.66
C ASP A 6 20.79 3.83 3.45
N LEU A 7 19.66 4.11 2.80
CA LEU A 7 19.63 4.98 1.63
C LEU A 7 20.09 6.40 1.98
N GLY A 8 19.66 6.95 3.11
CA GLY A 8 20.02 8.29 3.57
C GLY A 8 21.52 8.45 3.84
N VAL A 9 22.21 7.38 4.25
CA VAL A 9 23.69 7.38 4.40
C VAL A 9 24.38 7.59 3.05
N GLU A 10 23.86 6.97 1.99
CA GLU A 10 24.49 6.98 0.67
C GLU A 10 24.21 8.27 -0.14
N ILE A 11 22.99 8.82 -0.06
CA ILE A 11 22.56 9.97 -0.89
C ILE A 11 22.34 11.27 -0.11
N GLY A 12 22.40 11.22 1.23
CA GLY A 12 22.07 12.34 2.11
C GLY A 12 20.57 12.52 2.34
N ASP A 13 20.24 13.13 3.48
CA ASP A 13 18.87 13.40 3.93
C ASP A 13 18.10 14.34 2.99
N ALA A 14 18.77 15.34 2.42
CA ALA A 14 18.15 16.31 1.53
C ALA A 14 17.59 15.69 0.23
N GLN A 15 18.24 14.64 -0.30
CA GLN A 15 17.81 13.98 -1.54
C GLN A 15 16.79 12.86 -1.29
N LEU A 16 16.77 12.31 -0.07
CA LEU A 16 16.00 11.12 0.29
C LEU A 16 14.50 11.22 -0.05
N PRO A 17 13.77 12.32 0.24
CA PRO A 17 12.35 12.41 -0.09
C PRO A 17 12.07 12.34 -1.59
N ALA A 18 12.90 12.99 -2.41
CA ALA A 18 12.74 13.00 -3.85
C ALA A 18 13.00 11.61 -4.46
N VAL A 19 14.07 10.95 -4.02
CA VAL A 19 14.44 9.60 -4.48
C VAL A 19 13.40 8.57 -4.05
N GLN A 20 12.85 8.67 -2.84
CA GLN A 20 11.76 7.80 -2.39
C GLN A 20 10.55 7.86 -3.35
N LYS A 21 10.08 9.07 -3.68
CA LYS A 21 8.95 9.27 -4.60
C LYS A 21 9.24 8.67 -5.99
N GLU A 22 10.46 8.85 -6.50
CA GLU A 22 10.88 8.24 -7.77
C GLU A 22 10.84 6.71 -7.69
N LEU A 23 11.40 6.12 -6.64
CA LEU A 23 11.44 4.67 -6.44
C LEU A 23 10.04 4.06 -6.33
N ILE A 24 9.12 4.70 -5.61
CA ILE A 24 7.72 4.29 -5.51
C ILE A 24 7.07 4.30 -6.90
N THR A 25 7.20 5.41 -7.63
CA THR A 25 6.64 5.57 -8.98
C THR A 25 7.17 4.49 -9.93
N LYS A 26 8.48 4.24 -9.90
CA LYS A 26 9.16 3.23 -10.73
C LYS A 26 8.77 1.80 -10.37
N ALA A 27 8.56 1.50 -9.09
CA ALA A 27 8.07 0.20 -8.63
C ALA A 27 6.62 -0.03 -9.10
N ARG A 28 5.74 0.97 -8.91
CA ARG A 28 4.34 0.90 -9.33
C ARG A 28 4.19 0.78 -10.85
N SER A 29 4.97 1.50 -11.64
CA SER A 29 4.93 1.41 -13.11
C SER A 29 5.34 0.02 -13.63
N LYS A 30 6.15 -0.70 -12.85
CA LYS A 30 6.56 -2.09 -13.13
C LYS A 30 5.70 -3.14 -12.41
N ASN A 31 4.58 -2.72 -11.82
CA ASN A 31 3.68 -3.56 -11.04
C ASN A 31 4.42 -4.38 -9.95
N LYS A 32 5.43 -3.77 -9.31
CA LYS A 32 6.16 -4.35 -8.18
C LYS A 32 5.62 -3.78 -6.86
N VAL A 33 5.66 -4.60 -5.82
CA VAL A 33 5.33 -4.18 -4.46
C VAL A 33 6.43 -3.27 -3.95
N VAL A 34 6.05 -2.12 -3.40
CA VAL A 34 6.96 -1.19 -2.71
C VAL A 34 6.57 -1.06 -1.24
N ILE A 35 7.58 -1.16 -0.39
CA ILE A 35 7.47 -1.06 1.06
C ILE A 35 8.43 0.04 1.48
N ILE A 36 7.93 1.06 2.17
CA ILE A 36 8.78 2.07 2.80
C ILE A 36 9.12 1.57 4.20
N ALA A 37 10.41 1.59 4.53
CA ALA A 37 10.92 1.00 5.76
C ALA A 37 11.89 1.94 6.47
N THR A 38 12.06 1.67 7.76
CA THR A 38 12.92 2.37 8.74
C THR A 38 12.48 3.79 9.07
N GLN A 39 12.68 4.18 10.33
CA GLN A 39 12.46 5.53 10.86
C GLN A 39 11.05 6.10 10.61
N MET A 40 10.04 5.22 10.53
CA MET A 40 8.66 5.67 10.28
C MET A 40 8.06 6.29 11.54
N MET A 41 8.30 5.68 12.71
CA MET A 41 7.81 6.14 14.01
C MET A 41 8.84 5.86 15.11
N GLU A 42 10.10 6.19 14.87
CA GLU A 42 11.24 5.86 15.73
C GLU A 42 11.08 6.35 17.18
N SER A 43 10.43 7.51 17.40
CA SER A 43 10.13 8.02 18.73
C SER A 43 9.23 7.08 19.55
N MET A 44 8.45 6.23 18.87
CA MET A 44 7.57 5.25 19.52
C MET A 44 8.30 4.04 20.09
N ILE A 45 9.62 3.94 19.92
CA ILE A 45 10.44 2.98 20.67
C ILE A 45 10.30 3.24 22.17
N THR A 46 10.28 4.51 22.59
CA THR A 46 10.19 4.90 24.02
C THR A 46 8.94 5.69 24.36
N ASN A 47 8.25 6.29 23.37
CA ASN A 47 7.06 7.09 23.59
C ASN A 47 5.79 6.34 23.18
N SER A 48 4.68 6.56 23.89
CA SER A 48 3.41 5.91 23.56
C SER A 48 2.63 6.57 22.41
N ILE A 49 3.10 7.73 21.91
CA ILE A 49 2.46 8.52 20.86
C ILE A 49 3.54 9.02 19.89
N PRO A 50 3.32 8.96 18.56
CA PRO A 50 4.27 9.47 17.59
C PRO A 50 4.31 11.00 17.58
N THR A 51 5.40 11.55 17.10
CA THR A 51 5.53 12.98 16.82
C THR A 51 4.70 13.39 15.61
N ARG A 52 4.42 14.70 15.48
CA ARG A 52 3.76 15.24 14.28
C ARG A 52 4.54 14.96 13.01
N ALA A 53 5.87 15.02 13.07
CA ALA A 53 6.72 14.77 11.90
C ALA A 53 6.57 13.33 11.39
N GLU A 54 6.57 12.35 12.30
CA GLU A 54 6.37 10.93 11.98
C GLU A 54 4.96 10.65 11.44
N VAL A 55 3.93 11.30 12.01
CA VAL A 55 2.56 11.23 11.48
C VAL A 55 2.51 11.71 10.03
N PHE A 56 3.11 12.87 9.73
CA PHE A 56 3.15 13.39 8.36
C PHE A 56 4.00 12.52 7.44
N ASP A 57 5.06 11.91 7.94
CA ASP A 57 5.93 11.04 7.15
C ASP A 57 5.22 9.75 6.70
N VAL A 58 4.53 9.07 7.63
CA VAL A 58 3.67 7.91 7.31
C VAL A 58 2.55 8.32 6.34
N ALA A 59 1.89 9.45 6.57
CA ALA A 59 0.82 9.92 5.70
C ALA A 59 1.32 10.17 4.27
N ASN A 60 2.44 10.87 4.12
CA ASN A 60 3.04 11.14 2.81
C ASN A 60 3.47 9.86 2.09
N ALA A 61 4.01 8.87 2.80
CA ALA A 61 4.31 7.55 2.26
C ALA A 61 3.08 6.87 1.61
N VAL A 62 1.91 6.96 2.27
CA VAL A 62 0.64 6.42 1.77
C VAL A 62 0.12 7.21 0.57
N LEU A 63 0.17 8.54 0.63
CA LEU A 63 -0.24 9.44 -0.45
C LEU A 63 0.64 9.29 -1.70
N ASP A 64 1.94 9.07 -1.52
CA ASP A 64 2.88 8.77 -2.60
C ASP A 64 2.61 7.43 -3.29
N GLY A 65 1.79 6.59 -2.67
CA GLY A 65 1.30 5.38 -3.29
C GLY A 65 2.05 4.12 -2.87
N THR A 66 2.74 4.11 -1.73
CA THR A 66 3.35 2.88 -1.22
C THR A 66 2.33 1.74 -1.09
N ASP A 67 2.75 0.49 -1.32
CA ASP A 67 1.87 -0.66 -1.09
C ASP A 67 1.79 -1.01 0.39
N ALA A 68 2.90 -0.82 1.13
CA ALA A 68 2.96 -1.02 2.57
C ALA A 68 3.96 -0.07 3.25
N VAL A 69 3.79 0.06 4.56
CA VAL A 69 4.70 0.74 5.49
C VAL A 69 5.21 -0.29 6.51
N MET A 70 6.44 -0.10 7.00
CA MET A 70 7.10 -1.06 7.87
C MET A 70 7.53 -0.41 9.18
N LEU A 71 7.17 -1.05 10.30
CA LEU A 71 7.76 -0.84 11.61
C LEU A 71 8.97 -1.74 11.79
N SER A 72 10.01 -1.22 12.44
CA SER A 72 11.28 -1.89 12.69
C SER A 72 11.43 -2.10 14.21
N SER A 73 12.38 -1.39 14.84
CA SER A 73 12.64 -1.46 16.28
C SER A 73 11.43 -1.12 17.13
N GLU A 74 10.51 -0.29 16.62
CA GLU A 74 9.26 0.09 17.29
C GLU A 74 8.44 -1.12 17.76
N THR A 75 8.41 -2.18 16.94
CA THR A 75 7.67 -3.41 17.26
C THR A 75 8.56 -4.54 17.76
N ALA A 76 9.83 -4.56 17.34
CA ALA A 76 10.75 -5.63 17.69
C ALA A 76 11.28 -5.53 19.14
N MET A 77 11.50 -4.31 19.64
CA MET A 77 12.09 -4.06 20.96
C MET A 77 11.57 -2.81 21.69
N GLY A 78 10.61 -2.08 21.11
CA GLY A 78 10.06 -0.87 21.72
C GLY A 78 9.20 -1.15 22.95
N ASP A 79 9.03 -0.13 23.79
CA ASP A 79 8.21 -0.16 25.00
C ASP A 79 6.69 -0.18 24.70
N HIS A 80 6.30 0.22 23.48
CA HIS A 80 4.92 0.42 23.05
C HIS A 80 4.59 -0.22 21.68
N PRO A 81 4.86 -1.53 21.48
CA PRO A 81 4.77 -2.16 20.16
C PRO A 81 3.33 -2.23 19.63
N VAL A 82 2.35 -2.42 20.51
CA VAL A 82 0.92 -2.45 20.12
C VAL A 82 0.45 -1.06 19.69
N GLN A 83 0.78 -0.03 20.48
CA GLN A 83 0.42 1.35 20.19
C GLN A 83 1.08 1.84 18.89
N ALA A 84 2.30 1.40 18.58
CA ALA A 84 2.94 1.69 17.31
C ALA A 84 2.15 1.11 16.13
N VAL A 85 1.71 -0.15 16.20
CA VAL A 85 0.88 -0.75 15.14
C VAL A 85 -0.47 -0.03 15.01
N GLU A 86 -1.14 0.26 16.13
CA GLU A 86 -2.42 0.98 16.14
C GLU A 86 -2.30 2.41 15.60
N ALA A 87 -1.22 3.12 15.94
CA ALA A 87 -0.94 4.45 15.42
C ALA A 87 -0.70 4.41 13.91
N MET A 88 0.12 3.47 13.43
CA MET A 88 0.39 3.29 12.00
C MET A 88 -0.91 3.05 11.24
N GLY A 89 -1.74 2.11 11.73
CA GLY A 89 -3.04 1.79 11.13
C GLY A 89 -3.96 3.01 11.00
N ARG A 90 -4.14 3.76 12.10
CA ARG A 90 -4.97 4.98 12.10
C ARG A 90 -4.47 6.04 11.12
N ILE A 91 -3.15 6.22 11.00
CA ILE A 91 -2.57 7.21 10.07
C ILE A 91 -2.80 6.75 8.62
N CYS A 92 -2.61 5.46 8.32
CA CYS A 92 -2.89 4.91 7.01
C CYS A 92 -4.36 5.09 6.61
N GLU A 93 -5.30 4.69 7.48
CA GLU A 93 -6.74 4.84 7.24
C GLU A 93 -7.12 6.31 7.00
N GLY A 94 -6.63 7.23 7.83
CA GLY A 94 -6.88 8.67 7.66
C GLY A 94 -6.35 9.21 6.33
N SER A 95 -5.16 8.75 5.91
CA SER A 95 -4.51 9.20 4.67
C SER A 95 -5.17 8.64 3.41
N GLU A 96 -5.75 7.45 3.49
CA GLU A 96 -6.46 6.82 2.36
C GLU A 96 -7.78 7.52 2.03
N ILE A 97 -8.47 8.06 3.04
CA ILE A 97 -9.71 8.82 2.86
C ILE A 97 -9.45 10.08 2.02
N GLU A 98 -8.40 10.84 2.30
CA GLU A 98 -8.09 12.08 1.57
C GLU A 98 -7.64 11.82 0.12
N ASN A 99 -6.96 10.69 -0.13
CA ASN A 99 -6.50 10.32 -1.48
C ASN A 99 -7.66 10.05 -2.46
N SER A 100 -8.87 9.78 -1.96
CA SER A 100 -10.05 9.53 -2.79
C SER A 100 -10.49 10.74 -3.64
N ALA A 101 -10.06 11.95 -3.28
CA ALA A 101 -10.37 13.16 -4.03
C ALA A 101 -9.53 13.35 -5.31
N PHE A 102 -8.39 12.63 -5.44
CA PHE A 102 -7.42 12.80 -6.54
C PHE A 102 -7.52 11.70 -7.64
N LEU A 103 -8.56 10.86 -7.60
CA LEU A 103 -8.63 9.55 -8.28
C LEU A 103 -8.81 9.54 -9.81
N THR A 104 -8.97 10.68 -10.48
CA THR A 104 -9.68 10.67 -11.78
C THR A 104 -8.85 10.46 -13.05
N ASN A 105 -7.51 10.37 -13.02
CA ASN A 105 -6.74 10.53 -14.28
C ASN A 105 -5.78 9.38 -14.70
N ASP A 106 -5.54 8.36 -13.87
CA ASP A 106 -4.48 7.37 -14.18
C ASP A 106 -4.93 6.15 -14.99
N ILE A 107 -6.23 5.82 -15.00
CA ILE A 107 -6.75 4.63 -15.69
C ILE A 107 -6.64 4.78 -17.23
N GLN A 108 -6.72 6.00 -17.76
CA GLN A 108 -6.85 6.24 -19.20
C GLN A 108 -5.52 6.20 -19.98
N LYS A 109 -4.35 6.22 -19.32
CA LYS A 109 -3.05 6.35 -20.01
C LYS A 109 -2.24 5.06 -20.16
N LYS A 110 -2.67 3.93 -19.62
CA LYS A 110 -1.91 2.67 -19.71
C LYS A 110 -2.37 1.85 -20.90
N SER A 111 -1.46 1.62 -21.86
CA SER A 111 -1.63 0.54 -22.84
C SER A 111 -1.63 -0.78 -22.10
N CYS A 112 -2.78 -1.46 -22.10
CA CYS A 112 -2.89 -2.76 -21.47
C CYS A 112 -2.15 -3.80 -22.33
N LEU A 113 -1.18 -4.48 -21.74
CA LEU A 113 -0.35 -5.46 -22.46
C LEU A 113 -0.89 -6.88 -22.36
N ARG A 114 -1.86 -7.13 -21.46
CA ARG A 114 -2.36 -8.46 -21.16
C ARG A 114 -3.88 -8.49 -20.95
N THR A 115 -4.51 -9.59 -21.34
CA THR A 115 -5.97 -9.76 -21.20
C THR A 115 -6.44 -9.71 -19.74
N ASP A 116 -5.68 -10.31 -18.81
CA ASP A 116 -6.03 -10.33 -17.38
C ASP A 116 -5.97 -8.94 -16.74
N GLU A 117 -5.01 -8.11 -17.16
CA GLU A 117 -4.93 -6.71 -16.76
C GLU A 117 -6.10 -5.88 -17.32
N ALA A 118 -6.48 -6.10 -18.59
CA ALA A 118 -7.60 -5.38 -19.23
C ALA A 118 -8.93 -5.67 -18.53
N ILE A 119 -9.18 -6.94 -18.18
CA ILE A 119 -10.39 -7.35 -17.45
C ILE A 119 -10.42 -6.72 -16.06
N ALA A 120 -9.29 -6.71 -15.33
CA ALA A 120 -9.19 -6.07 -14.03
C ALA A 120 -9.53 -4.58 -14.10
N LEU A 121 -8.94 -3.84 -15.05
CA LEU A 121 -9.21 -2.42 -15.24
C LEU A 121 -10.68 -2.15 -15.61
N ALA A 122 -11.25 -2.93 -16.53
CA ALA A 122 -12.66 -2.81 -16.92
C ALA A 122 -13.61 -3.11 -15.75
N CYS A 123 -13.27 -4.09 -14.91
CA CYS A 123 -14.01 -4.41 -13.70
C CYS A 123 -13.99 -3.26 -12.70
N MET A 124 -12.81 -2.68 -12.43
CA MET A 124 -12.68 -1.51 -11.54
C MET A 124 -13.51 -0.32 -12.02
N GLN A 125 -13.40 0.02 -13.31
CA GLN A 125 -14.17 1.13 -13.90
C GLN A 125 -15.68 0.88 -13.81
N THR A 126 -16.11 -0.35 -14.08
CA THR A 126 -17.53 -0.72 -14.02
C THR A 126 -18.05 -0.64 -12.58
N ALA A 127 -17.28 -1.17 -11.62
CA ALA A 127 -17.61 -1.16 -10.21
C ALA A 127 -17.78 0.27 -9.68
N GLU A 128 -16.92 1.20 -10.09
CA GLU A 128 -17.05 2.62 -9.75
C GLU A 128 -18.31 3.25 -10.37
N ASN A 129 -18.56 3.01 -11.66
CA ASN A 129 -19.72 3.57 -12.37
C ASN A 129 -21.05 3.10 -11.78
N ILE A 130 -21.16 1.83 -11.38
CA ILE A 130 -22.37 1.28 -10.76
C ILE A 130 -22.43 1.50 -9.25
N LYS A 131 -21.40 2.14 -8.66
CA LYS A 131 -21.24 2.31 -7.22
C LYS A 131 -21.36 0.99 -6.46
N ALA A 132 -20.64 -0.03 -6.93
CA ALA A 132 -20.61 -1.35 -6.31
C ALA A 132 -20.17 -1.24 -4.84
N GLN A 133 -20.83 -2.03 -3.98
CA GLN A 133 -20.49 -2.04 -2.55
C GLN A 133 -19.19 -2.82 -2.26
N ALA A 134 -18.83 -3.76 -3.12
CA ALA A 134 -17.63 -4.58 -3.00
C ALA A 134 -17.28 -5.28 -4.32
N ILE A 135 -16.03 -5.74 -4.44
CA ILE A 135 -15.55 -6.61 -5.53
C ILE A 135 -15.05 -7.92 -4.93
N ALA A 136 -15.46 -9.06 -5.50
CA ALA A 136 -14.91 -10.38 -5.16
C ALA A 136 -13.93 -10.82 -6.26
N ALA A 137 -12.63 -10.78 -5.97
CA ALA A 137 -11.57 -11.10 -6.91
C ALA A 137 -11.06 -12.54 -6.68
N LEU A 138 -11.57 -13.49 -7.47
CA LEU A 138 -11.06 -14.86 -7.46
C LEU A 138 -9.65 -14.89 -8.09
N THR A 139 -8.68 -15.45 -7.37
CA THR A 139 -7.30 -15.47 -7.84
C THR A 139 -6.53 -16.69 -7.35
N GLU A 140 -5.87 -17.40 -8.26
CA GLU A 140 -4.99 -18.51 -7.90
C GLU A 140 -3.56 -18.04 -7.63
N SER A 141 -3.03 -17.13 -8.45
CA SER A 141 -1.64 -16.62 -8.36
C SER A 141 -1.50 -15.27 -7.68
N GLY A 142 -2.61 -14.55 -7.47
CA GLY A 142 -2.62 -13.18 -6.93
C GLY A 142 -2.51 -12.08 -7.99
N LYS A 143 -2.35 -12.42 -9.28
CA LYS A 143 -2.22 -11.41 -10.35
C LYS A 143 -3.46 -10.52 -10.51
N THR A 144 -4.66 -11.10 -10.44
CA THR A 144 -5.91 -10.31 -10.49
C THR A 144 -5.93 -9.25 -9.39
N ALA A 145 -5.57 -9.65 -8.16
CA ALA A 145 -5.48 -8.75 -7.03
C ALA A 145 -4.40 -7.67 -7.24
N LEU A 146 -3.25 -8.05 -7.81
CA LEU A 146 -2.19 -7.11 -8.16
C LEU A 146 -2.64 -6.08 -9.20
N TRP A 147 -3.36 -6.49 -10.26
CA TRP A 147 -3.81 -5.56 -11.30
C TRP A 147 -4.81 -4.55 -10.76
N MET A 148 -5.77 -5.03 -9.99
CA MET A 148 -6.77 -4.19 -9.35
C MET A 148 -6.16 -3.26 -8.28
N SER A 149 -5.12 -3.68 -7.53
CA SER A 149 -4.43 -2.83 -6.53
C SER A 149 -3.67 -1.65 -7.13
N ARG A 150 -3.44 -1.65 -8.45
CA ARG A 150 -2.73 -0.57 -9.17
C ARG A 150 -3.68 0.54 -9.58
N VAL A 151 -4.98 0.31 -9.48
CA VAL A 151 -6.02 1.33 -9.62
C VAL A 151 -6.27 1.91 -8.23
N ASN A 152 -6.27 3.23 -8.11
CA ASN A 152 -6.70 3.83 -6.86
C ASN A 152 -8.24 3.80 -6.82
N HIS A 153 -8.82 3.21 -5.77
CA HIS A 153 -10.27 3.07 -5.60
C HIS A 153 -10.63 3.10 -4.12
N THR A 154 -11.90 3.34 -3.81
CA THR A 154 -12.45 3.25 -2.45
C THR A 154 -13.32 2.00 -2.22
N ILE A 155 -13.60 1.25 -3.29
CA ILE A 155 -14.44 0.05 -3.23
C ILE A 155 -13.69 -1.08 -2.51
N PRO A 156 -14.24 -1.69 -1.45
CA PRO A 156 -13.61 -2.84 -0.81
C PRO A 156 -13.41 -4.00 -1.79
N ILE A 157 -12.19 -4.54 -1.88
CA ILE A 157 -11.89 -5.72 -2.71
C ILE A 157 -11.54 -6.91 -1.83
N PHE A 158 -12.26 -8.00 -2.04
CA PHE A 158 -12.04 -9.28 -1.40
C PHE A 158 -11.27 -10.21 -2.32
N ALA A 159 -10.00 -10.50 -2.00
CA ALA A 159 -9.26 -11.52 -2.74
C ALA A 159 -9.64 -12.91 -2.23
N LEU A 160 -10.19 -13.73 -3.12
CA LEU A 160 -10.63 -15.10 -2.85
C LEU A 160 -9.65 -16.09 -3.45
N THR A 161 -9.05 -16.91 -2.60
CA THR A 161 -8.11 -17.96 -3.03
C THR A 161 -8.16 -19.15 -2.08
N THR A 162 -7.87 -20.34 -2.61
CA THR A 162 -7.65 -21.57 -1.84
C THR A 162 -6.16 -21.77 -1.50
N HIS A 163 -5.27 -20.98 -2.11
CA HIS A 163 -3.82 -21.11 -1.93
C HIS A 163 -3.29 -20.17 -0.86
N ILE A 164 -2.78 -20.73 0.24
CA ILE A 164 -2.20 -19.97 1.36
C ILE A 164 -1.03 -19.08 0.91
N ASP A 165 -0.18 -19.57 -0.01
CA ASP A 165 0.95 -18.78 -0.50
C ASP A 165 0.50 -17.56 -1.30
N THR A 166 -0.62 -17.65 -2.00
CA THR A 166 -1.22 -16.51 -2.71
C THR A 166 -1.85 -15.55 -1.72
N LEU A 167 -2.55 -16.05 -0.70
CA LEU A 167 -3.10 -15.24 0.38
C LEU A 167 -2.01 -14.38 1.04
N ARG A 168 -0.88 -15.00 1.40
CA ARG A 168 0.29 -14.32 2.00
C ARG A 168 0.96 -13.30 1.08
N LYS A 169 0.85 -13.46 -0.24
CA LYS A 169 1.37 -12.46 -1.19
C LYS A 169 0.44 -11.25 -1.26
N VAL A 170 -0.87 -11.49 -1.28
CA VAL A 170 -1.88 -10.43 -1.42
C VAL A 170 -1.97 -9.55 -0.16
N THR A 171 -1.53 -10.02 1.02
CA THR A 171 -1.42 -9.16 2.22
C THR A 171 -0.51 -7.95 2.02
N LEU A 172 0.39 -7.99 1.04
CA LEU A 172 1.29 -6.89 0.73
C LEU A 172 0.73 -5.92 -0.32
N TYR A 173 -0.44 -6.20 -0.90
CA TYR A 173 -1.05 -5.33 -1.89
C TYR A 173 -1.98 -4.34 -1.20
N ARG A 174 -1.89 -3.07 -1.61
CA ARG A 174 -2.76 -2.01 -1.10
C ARG A 174 -4.24 -2.30 -1.40
N GLY A 175 -5.12 -2.04 -0.42
CA GLY A 175 -6.57 -2.00 -0.62
C GLY A 175 -7.32 -3.34 -0.59
N TYR A 176 -6.69 -4.42 -0.10
CA TYR A 176 -7.30 -5.76 -0.07
C TYR A 176 -7.76 -6.20 1.31
N ILE A 177 -8.95 -6.76 1.35
CA ILE A 177 -9.45 -7.60 2.44
C ILE A 177 -9.33 -9.05 1.97
N LEU A 178 -8.79 -9.92 2.82
CA LEU A 178 -8.50 -11.30 2.43
C LEU A 178 -9.57 -12.25 2.94
N LEU A 179 -10.05 -13.12 2.06
CA LEU A 179 -10.97 -14.20 2.41
C LEU A 179 -10.43 -15.53 1.89
N ILE A 180 -10.21 -16.48 2.81
CA ILE A 180 -9.88 -17.85 2.46
C ILE A 180 -11.18 -18.53 2.04
N SER A 181 -11.28 -18.92 0.77
CA SER A 181 -12.36 -19.78 0.31
C SER A 181 -12.09 -21.19 0.82
N LYS A 182 -12.86 -21.67 1.79
CA LYS A 182 -12.83 -23.08 2.18
C LYS A 182 -13.55 -23.88 1.09
N GLN A 183 -12.89 -24.92 0.57
CA GLN A 183 -13.54 -25.94 -0.26
C GLN A 183 -14.61 -26.68 0.55
#